data_AF-A0A2H9T409-F1
#
_entry.id   AF-A0A2H9T409-F1
#
_cell.length_a   1.000
_cell.length_b   1.000
_cell.length_c   1.000
_cell.angle_alpha   90.00
_cell.angle_beta   90.00
_cell.angle_gamma   90.00
#
_symmetry.space_group_name_H-M   'P 1'
#
loop_
_entity.id
_entity.type
_entity.pdbx_description
1 polymer ?
#
loop_
_entity_poly.entity_id
_entity_poly.type
_entity_poly.pdbx_seq_one_letter_code
_entity_poly.pdbx_strand_id
1 'polypeptide(L)'
;MFAVKSNRTVSVQKGDYQQVQSLEIPEEGRTVWLRNFGCVRLYRTRLKNERRHYVVYTPHVGADHSPRSDFDQLHQHHWAIDEYHRALKQLCNIERFQVRGEQQVRNPIFAAVFGDT
;
A
#
# COMPACT_ATOMS: atom_id res chain seq x y z
N MET A 1 -2.90 -1.21 4.69
CA MET A 1 -2.19 -2.10 3.73
C MET A 1 -0.89 -1.41 3.33
N PHE A 2 0.18 -2.16 3.06
CA PHE A 2 1.37 -1.63 2.40
C PHE A 2 1.98 -2.65 1.44
N ALA A 3 2.71 -2.18 0.43
CA ALA A 3 3.42 -3.04 -0.52
C ALA A 3 4.72 -3.59 0.07
N VAL A 4 5.06 -4.82 -0.27
CA VAL A 4 6.35 -5.44 0.08
C VAL A 4 7.10 -5.89 -1.16
N LYS A 5 8.43 -5.83 -1.08
CA LYS A 5 9.32 -6.31 -2.15
C LYS A 5 9.35 -7.84 -2.19
N SER A 6 9.64 -8.38 -3.37
CA SER A 6 9.67 -9.82 -3.66
C SER A 6 10.72 -10.58 -2.83
N ASN A 7 11.83 -9.91 -2.47
CA ASN A 7 12.89 -10.44 -1.62
C ASN A 7 12.59 -10.33 -0.11
N ARG A 8 11.42 -9.81 0.29
CA ARG A 8 11.03 -9.74 1.70
C ARG A 8 10.85 -11.15 2.27
N THR A 9 11.31 -11.35 3.50
CA THR A 9 11.24 -12.64 4.19
C THR A 9 9.96 -12.79 5.00
N VAL A 10 9.24 -13.89 4.78
CA VAL A 10 8.00 -14.29 5.46
C VAL A 10 8.06 -15.77 5.84
N SER A 11 7.21 -16.19 6.76
CA SER A 11 7.16 -17.56 7.25
C SER A 11 5.72 -18.04 7.33
N VAL A 12 5.39 -19.20 6.75
CA VAL A 12 4.02 -19.75 6.81
C VAL A 12 3.77 -20.34 8.20
N GLN A 13 4.72 -21.14 8.68
CA GLN A 13 4.76 -21.66 10.05
C GLN A 13 5.94 -21.03 10.77
N LYS A 14 5.66 -20.31 11.86
CA LYS A 14 6.64 -19.50 12.61
C LYS A 14 7.93 -20.29 12.88
N GLY A 15 9.00 -19.95 12.16
CA GLY A 15 10.30 -20.61 12.28
C GLY A 15 10.99 -20.77 10.93
N ASP A 16 10.23 -21.17 9.91
CA ASP A 16 10.76 -21.40 8.56
C ASP A 16 10.53 -20.19 7.66
N TYR A 17 11.62 -19.51 7.32
CA TYR A 17 11.61 -18.26 6.59
C TYR A 17 11.95 -18.46 5.12
N GLN A 18 11.09 -17.94 4.25
CA GLN A 18 11.28 -17.93 2.80
C GLN A 18 10.97 -16.55 2.23
N GLN A 19 11.40 -16.30 0.99
CA GLN A 19 11.08 -15.05 0.31
C GLN A 19 9.66 -15.06 -0.23
N VAL A 20 9.02 -13.89 -0.26
CA VAL A 20 7.66 -13.73 -0.81
C VAL A 20 7.57 -14.17 -2.27
N GLN A 21 8.65 -14.03 -3.04
CA GLN A 21 8.69 -14.41 -4.46
C GLN A 21 8.58 -15.92 -4.71
N SER A 22 9.18 -16.74 -3.83
CA SER A 22 9.14 -18.21 -3.95
C SER A 22 7.87 -18.80 -3.35
N LEU A 23 7.14 -18.03 -2.55
CA LEU A 23 5.88 -18.45 -1.95
C LEU A 23 4.76 -18.48 -3.01
N GLU A 24 3.98 -19.55 -3.04
CA GLU A 24 2.72 -19.58 -3.75
C GLU A 24 1.66 -18.86 -2.92
N ILE A 25 0.95 -17.90 -3.51
CA ILE A 25 -0.02 -17.05 -2.81
C ILE A 25 -1.34 -17.20 -3.55
N PRO A 26 -2.37 -17.82 -2.95
CA PRO A 26 -3.72 -17.90 -3.51
C PRO A 26 -4.33 -16.53 -3.71
N GLU A 27 -5.39 -16.46 -4.53
CA GLU A 27 -6.11 -15.21 -4.77
C GLU A 27 -6.74 -14.64 -3.49
N GLU A 28 -7.31 -15.50 -2.63
CA GLU A 28 -7.84 -15.15 -1.30
C GLU A 28 -6.79 -14.66 -0.27
N GLY A 29 -5.53 -14.59 -0.71
CA GLY A 29 -4.39 -14.28 0.14
C GLY A 29 -3.98 -15.45 1.03
N ARG A 30 -2.88 -15.25 1.77
CA ARG A 30 -2.31 -16.26 2.66
C ARG A 30 -1.87 -15.62 3.96
N THR A 31 -2.23 -16.22 5.08
CA THR A 31 -1.74 -15.81 6.40
C THR A 31 -0.27 -16.21 6.55
N VAL A 32 0.59 -15.25 6.87
CA VAL A 32 2.03 -15.46 7.05
C VAL A 32 2.57 -14.63 8.21
N TRP A 33 3.68 -15.05 8.77
CA TRP A 33 4.47 -14.30 9.73
C TRP A 33 5.52 -13.46 9.01
N LEU A 34 5.34 -12.13 9.05
CA LEU A 34 6.30 -11.18 8.55
C LEU A 34 7.40 -10.95 9.60
N ARG A 35 8.66 -11.14 9.21
CA ARG A 35 9.82 -10.97 10.10
C ARG A 35 9.83 -9.56 10.71
N ASN A 36 10.00 -9.49 12.04
CA ASN A 36 10.01 -8.26 12.85
C ASN A 36 8.71 -7.44 12.83
N PHE A 37 7.58 -8.05 12.49
CA PHE A 37 6.28 -7.36 12.50
C PHE A 37 5.21 -8.22 13.16
N GLY A 38 5.01 -9.47 12.69
CA GLY A 38 4.01 -10.38 13.25
C GLY A 38 3.17 -11.05 12.18
N CYS A 39 2.01 -11.56 12.58
CA CYS A 39 1.06 -12.23 11.71
C CYS A 39 0.34 -11.23 10.80
N VAL A 40 0.28 -11.53 9.51
CA VAL A 40 -0.33 -10.68 8.48
C VAL A 40 -0.96 -11.51 7.38
N ARG A 41 -1.89 -10.91 6.63
CA ARG A 41 -2.43 -11.48 5.40
C ARG A 41 -1.68 -10.93 4.20
N LEU A 42 -1.12 -11.82 3.40
CA LEU A 42 -0.33 -11.51 2.23
C LEU A 42 -1.15 -11.77 0.96
N TYR A 43 -1.23 -10.76 0.10
CA TYR A 43 -1.92 -10.80 -1.18
C TYR A 43 -0.94 -10.58 -2.33
N ARG A 44 -1.31 -11.08 -3.52
CA ARG A 44 -0.54 -10.90 -4.75
C ARG A 44 -1.45 -10.35 -5.84
N THR A 45 -1.02 -9.25 -6.45
CA THR A 45 -1.69 -8.62 -7.59
C THR A 45 -0.77 -8.69 -8.80
N ARG A 46 -1.33 -8.98 -9.98
CA ARG A 46 -0.59 -8.93 -11.25
C ARG A 46 -0.84 -7.58 -11.90
N LEU A 47 0.21 -6.80 -12.09
CA LEU A 47 0.20 -5.66 -13.02
C LEU A 47 0.82 -6.12 -14.35
N LYS A 48 0.58 -5.35 -15.42
CA LYS A 48 0.91 -5.72 -16.81
C LYS A 48 2.28 -6.42 -16.97
N ASN A 49 3.32 -5.96 -16.27
CA ASN A 49 4.68 -6.52 -16.37
C ASN A 49 5.29 -7.00 -15.03
N GLU A 50 4.59 -6.89 -13.89
CA GLU A 50 5.19 -7.20 -12.59
C GLU A 50 4.18 -7.76 -11.59
N ARG A 51 4.64 -8.70 -10.74
CA ARG A 51 3.88 -9.16 -9.57
C ARG A 51 4.14 -8.19 -8.42
N ARG A 52 3.07 -7.57 -7.90
CA ARG A 52 3.14 -6.81 -6.65
C ARG A 52 2.60 -7.64 -5.49
N HIS A 53 3.22 -7.44 -4.34
CA HIS A 53 2.87 -8.11 -3.10
C HIS A 53 2.40 -7.07 -2.09
N TYR A 54 1.29 -7.36 -1.43
CA TYR A 54 0.66 -6.46 -0.48
C TYR A 54 0.42 -7.18 0.84
N VAL A 55 0.67 -6.46 1.92
CA VAL A 55 0.46 -6.94 3.27
C VAL A 55 -0.69 -6.15 3.91
N VAL A 56 -1.63 -6.89 4.48
CA VAL A 56 -2.72 -6.37 5.30
C VAL A 56 -2.51 -6.90 6.72
N TYR A 57 -2.49 -5.99 7.70
CA TYR A 57 -2.43 -6.39 9.10
C TYR A 57 -3.80 -6.95 9.51
N THR A 58 -3.80 -8.12 10.14
CA THR A 58 -5.02 -8.76 10.65
C THR A 58 -4.82 -8.99 12.15
N PRO A 59 -5.61 -8.33 13.02
CA PRO A 59 -5.39 -8.36 14.47
C PRO A 59 -5.68 -9.73 15.10
N HIS A 60 -6.43 -10.61 14.43
CA HIS A 60 -6.81 -11.92 14.95
C HIS A 60 -6.16 -13.06 14.16
N VAL A 61 -5.34 -13.84 14.85
CA VAL A 61 -4.81 -15.12 14.35
C VAL A 61 -5.99 -16.08 14.24
N GLY A 62 -6.44 -16.39 13.02
CA GLY A 62 -7.61 -17.26 12.77
C GLY A 62 -8.80 -16.58 12.11
N ALA A 63 -8.76 -15.27 11.84
CA ALA A 63 -9.69 -14.63 10.90
C ALA A 63 -9.29 -15.01 9.47
N ASP A 64 -9.48 -16.29 9.11
CA ASP A 64 -9.08 -16.84 7.81
C ASP A 64 -9.99 -16.43 6.66
N HIS A 65 -11.08 -15.72 6.98
CA HIS A 65 -12.11 -15.29 6.05
C HIS A 65 -12.20 -13.76 5.98
N SER A 66 -11.18 -13.12 5.39
CA SER A 66 -11.42 -11.85 4.71
C SER A 66 -11.60 -12.17 3.23
N PRO A 67 -12.80 -11.97 2.66
CA PRO A 67 -13.03 -12.20 1.25
C PRO A 67 -12.08 -11.34 0.42
N ARG A 68 -11.65 -11.85 -0.73
CA ARG A 68 -10.83 -11.10 -1.68
C ARG A 68 -11.39 -9.70 -2.00
N SER A 69 -12.72 -9.54 -1.99
CA SER A 69 -13.39 -8.24 -2.21
C SER A 69 -12.94 -7.14 -1.26
N ASP A 70 -12.68 -7.45 0.01
CA ASP A 70 -12.25 -6.46 1.00
C ASP A 70 -10.84 -5.95 0.67
N PHE A 71 -9.97 -6.85 0.23
CA PHE A 71 -8.64 -6.49 -0.24
C PHE A 71 -8.73 -5.60 -1.48
N ASP A 72 -9.59 -5.92 -2.44
CA ASP A 72 -9.73 -5.15 -3.67
C ASP A 72 -10.28 -3.74 -3.40
N GLN A 73 -11.26 -3.60 -2.50
CA GLN A 73 -11.74 -2.28 -2.04
C GLN A 73 -10.63 -1.48 -1.36
N LEU A 74 -9.90 -2.10 -0.42
CA LEU A 74 -8.78 -1.46 0.27
C LEU A 74 -7.67 -1.06 -0.71
N HIS A 75 -7.40 -1.90 -1.72
CA HIS A 75 -6.44 -1.64 -2.77
C HIS A 75 -6.87 -0.46 -3.64
N GLN A 76 -8.15 -0.38 -4.00
CA GLN A 76 -8.71 0.74 -4.76
C GLN A 76 -8.61 2.06 -3.98
N HIS A 77 -8.96 2.07 -2.69
CA HIS A 77 -8.81 3.25 -1.85
C HIS A 77 -7.34 3.69 -1.70
N HIS A 78 -6.43 2.73 -1.50
CA HIS A 78 -4.99 3.02 -1.48
C HIS A 78 -4.53 3.66 -2.79
N TRP A 79 -4.98 3.13 -3.93
CA TRP A 79 -4.62 3.68 -5.24
C TRP A 79 -5.21 5.08 -5.46
N ALA A 80 -6.45 5.32 -5.04
CA ALA A 80 -7.09 6.64 -5.13
C ALA A 80 -6.31 7.72 -4.36
N ILE A 81 -5.76 7.38 -3.18
CA ILE A 81 -4.90 8.29 -2.41
C ILE A 81 -3.59 8.57 -3.17
N ASP A 82 -2.95 7.55 -3.74
CA ASP A 82 -1.73 7.71 -4.54
C ASP A 82 -1.98 8.58 -5.79
N GLU A 83 -3.13 8.40 -6.44
CA GLU A 83 -3.57 9.17 -7.59
C GLU A 83 -3.87 10.63 -7.22
N TYR A 84 -4.57 10.88 -6.11
CA TYR A 84 -4.79 12.21 -5.57
C TYR A 84 -3.46 12.95 -5.35
N HIS A 85 -2.50 12.32 -4.66
CA HIS A 85 -1.18 12.92 -4.45
C HIS A 85 -0.44 13.19 -5.76
N ARG A 86 -0.56 12.30 -6.76
CA ARG A 86 0.07 12.49 -8.06
C ARG A 86 -0.55 13.68 -8.81
N ALA A 87 -1.87 13.80 -8.81
CA ALA A 87 -2.59 14.92 -9.40
C ALA A 87 -2.19 16.25 -8.73
N LEU A 88 -2.18 16.30 -7.39
CA LEU A 88 -1.80 17.48 -6.63
C LEU A 88 -0.38 17.95 -7.00
N LYS A 89 0.58 17.03 -7.13
CA LYS A 89 1.97 17.34 -7.53
C LYS A 89 2.08 17.81 -8.98
N GLN A 90 1.38 17.14 -9.90
CA GLN A 90 1.53 17.36 -11.34
C GLN A 90 0.71 18.55 -11.86
N LEU A 91 -0.52 18.71 -11.39
CA LEU A 91 -1.48 19.70 -11.90
C LEU A 91 -1.37 21.02 -11.15
N CYS A 92 -1.14 20.98 -9.83
CA CYS A 92 -1.11 22.18 -9.00
C CYS A 92 0.32 22.72 -8.79
N ASN A 93 1.36 22.08 -9.37
CA ASN A 93 2.77 22.49 -9.27
C ASN A 93 3.28 22.72 -7.83
N ILE A 94 2.69 22.04 -6.84
CA ILE A 94 3.04 22.20 -5.42
C ILE A 94 4.46 21.74 -5.07
N GLU A 95 5.19 21.12 -5.99
CA GLU A 95 6.60 20.75 -5.80
C GLU A 95 7.58 21.71 -6.51
N ARG A 96 7.07 22.70 -7.27
CA ARG A 96 7.89 23.53 -8.17
C ARG A 96 7.76 25.04 -7.97
N PHE A 97 7.05 25.49 -6.94
CA PHE A 97 6.96 26.92 -6.63
C PHE A 97 8.34 27.47 -6.22
N GLN A 98 8.70 28.66 -6.73
CA GLN A 98 10.01 29.29 -6.51
C GLN A 98 10.05 30.17 -5.24
N VAL A 99 8.92 30.28 -4.54
CA VAL A 99 8.77 31.11 -3.33
C VAL A 99 9.35 30.39 -2.12
N ARG A 100 9.98 31.16 -1.21
CA ARG A 100 10.64 30.63 0.00
C ARG A 100 10.04 31.13 1.31
N GLY A 101 9.11 32.09 1.27
CA GLY A 101 8.42 32.59 2.45
C GLY A 101 7.27 31.67 2.85
N GLU A 102 7.09 31.45 4.16
CA GLU A 102 6.11 30.49 4.69
C GLU A 102 4.70 30.73 4.14
N GLN A 103 4.20 31.97 4.23
CA GLN A 103 2.84 32.29 3.78
C GLN A 103 2.67 32.10 2.26
N GLN A 104 3.70 32.46 1.50
CA GLN A 104 3.73 32.32 0.05
C GLN A 104 3.73 30.85 -0.39
N VAL A 105 4.25 29.94 0.45
CA VAL A 105 4.18 28.49 0.24
C VAL A 105 2.83 27.92 0.69
N ARG A 106 2.30 28.37 1.84
CA ARG A 106 1.05 27.84 2.41
C ARG A 106 -0.17 28.17 1.55
N ASN A 107 -0.24 29.37 0.97
CA ASN A 107 -1.40 29.81 0.20
C ASN A 107 -1.67 28.93 -1.04
N PRO A 108 -0.68 28.64 -1.93
CA PRO A 108 -0.87 27.73 -3.05
C PRO A 108 -1.21 26.30 -2.64
N ILE A 109 -0.61 25.78 -1.55
CA ILE A 109 -0.95 24.45 -1.03
C ILE A 109 -2.40 24.43 -0.55
N PHE A 110 -2.82 25.46 0.19
CA PHE A 110 -4.20 25.59 0.65
C PHE A 110 -5.17 25.61 -0.54
N ALA A 111 -4.90 26.45 -1.55
CA ALA A 111 -5.73 26.52 -2.75
C ALA A 111 -5.77 25.19 -3.51
N ALA A 112 -4.66 24.46 -3.61
CA ALA A 112 -4.62 23.15 -4.27
C ALA A 112 -5.41 22.05 -3.54
N VAL A 113 -5.53 22.15 -2.21
CA VAL A 113 -6.23 21.15 -1.38
C VAL A 113 -7.70 21.50 -1.15
N PHE A 114 -8.03 22.79 -1.05
CA PHE A 114 -9.34 23.29 -0.59
C PHE A 114 -10.01 24.28 -1.55
N GLY A 115 -9.46 24.56 -2.73
CA GLY A 115 -9.90 25.65 -3.61
C GLY A 115 -11.25 25.46 -4.31
N ASP A 116 -11.91 24.30 -4.18
CA ASP A 116 -13.15 23.94 -4.88
C ASP A 116 -14.41 24.02 -3.98
N THR A 117 -14.51 25.02 -3.11
CA THR A 117 -15.75 25.35 -2.37
C THR A 117 -16.29 26.73 -2.73
#